data_AF-A0A1B6H7W0-F1
#
_entry.id   AF-A0A1B6H7W0-F1
#
_cell.length_a   1.000
_cell.length_b   1.000
_cell.length_c   1.000
_cell.angle_alpha   90.00
_cell.angle_beta   90.00
_cell.angle_gamma   90.00
#
_symmetry.space_group_name_H-M   'P 1'
#
loop_
_entity.id
_entity.type
_entity.pdbx_description
1 polymer ?
#
loop_
_entity_poly.entity_id
_entity_poly.type
_entity_poly.pdbx_seq_one_letter_code
_entity_poly.pdbx_strand_id
1 'polypeptide(L)'
;MADPKYANLIGIAYDQPDIYETKDLPEADQNAEIFEEESDSIERLHISASTALSKFKGKTLDSANVDFSDRLSRRIRTGYSARSGDWELAGEGEKETAIQKYQRLQCEMRELLDEVAELKEVAKDESNKQPCTALSRQVESLVKQLTELRLEEKLGSELVGSLTDPQGAQFKKLLSQLEQFQVSGQRERGGQGEGGDATVKFQLTLRPGHAQLAQTARLADLEQRLARVEQAVGATPAKLSRLGVGDHSLLSTAQHLASRAALLDSAQLDAAESRLSTLLTKLDQVAEKTAAITGS
;
A
#
# COMPACT_ATOMS: atom_id res chain seq x y z
N MET A 1 52.67 19.29 34.07
CA MET A 1 53.55 18.86 35.19
C MET A 1 54.33 17.67 34.67
N ALA A 2 55.66 17.71 34.72
CA ALA A 2 56.48 16.64 34.14
C ALA A 2 56.30 15.34 34.93
N ASP A 3 56.10 14.24 34.21
CA ASP A 3 55.95 12.92 34.83
C ASP A 3 57.23 12.54 35.59
N PRO A 4 57.13 12.09 36.86
CA PRO A 4 58.29 11.85 37.72
C PRO A 4 59.17 10.69 37.22
N LYS A 5 58.66 9.85 36.32
CA LYS A 5 59.42 8.78 35.67
C LYS A 5 60.46 9.29 34.68
N TYR A 6 60.24 10.47 34.11
CA TYR A 6 61.05 11.02 33.02
C TYR A 6 61.90 12.21 33.44
N ALA A 7 61.58 12.84 34.58
CA ALA A 7 62.19 14.07 35.10
C ALA A 7 63.74 14.07 35.19
N ASN A 8 64.38 12.92 35.38
CA ASN A 8 65.84 12.82 35.54
C ASN A 8 66.59 12.39 34.26
N LEU A 9 65.88 12.20 33.14
CA LEU A 9 66.47 11.79 31.88
C LEU A 9 66.86 12.99 31.03
N ILE A 10 68.10 12.98 30.55
CA ILE A 10 68.65 14.02 29.67
C ILE A 10 68.11 13.79 28.25
N GLY A 11 67.62 14.84 27.58
CA GLY A 11 67.18 14.80 26.19
C GLY A 11 65.68 14.59 25.94
N ILE A 12 64.84 14.71 26.98
CA ILE A 12 63.38 14.68 26.83
C ILE A 12 62.86 16.09 26.57
N ALA A 13 62.03 16.24 25.53
CA ALA A 13 61.40 17.50 25.19
C ALA A 13 60.13 17.71 26.04
N TYR A 14 60.21 18.60 27.04
CA TYR A 14 59.08 18.91 27.93
C TYR A 14 58.17 20.03 27.39
N ASP A 15 58.69 20.84 26.47
CA ASP A 15 58.00 22.03 25.93
C ASP A 15 57.44 21.81 24.52
N GLN A 16 57.36 20.56 24.08
CA GLN A 16 56.77 20.20 22.80
C GLN A 16 55.40 19.57 23.02
N PRO A 17 54.41 19.87 22.16
CA PRO A 17 53.14 19.16 22.21
C PRO A 17 53.38 17.69 21.90
N ASP A 18 52.77 16.81 22.69
CA ASP A 18 52.85 15.37 22.51
C ASP A 18 52.23 14.91 21.17
N ILE A 19 51.30 15.70 20.63
CA ILE A 19 50.55 15.41 19.40
C ILE A 19 50.59 16.62 18.48
N TYR A 20 51.02 16.41 17.24
CA TYR A 20 50.93 17.39 16.15
C TYR A 20 49.80 16.98 15.22
N GLU A 21 48.62 17.58 15.40
CA GLU A 21 47.47 17.37 14.53
C GLU A 21 47.14 18.62 13.71
N THR A 22 46.60 18.41 12.52
CA THR A 22 45.97 19.48 11.74
C THR A 22 44.70 19.93 12.45
N LYS A 23 44.33 21.22 12.32
CA LYS A 23 43.04 21.71 12.84
C LYS A 23 41.92 20.92 12.17
N ASP A 24 41.26 20.06 12.93
CA ASP A 24 40.14 19.25 12.45
C ASP A 24 38.99 20.19 12.07
N LEU A 25 38.81 20.37 10.77
CA LEU A 25 37.60 20.99 10.23
C LEU A 25 36.54 19.88 10.18
N PRO A 26 35.32 20.13 10.66
CA PRO A 26 34.27 19.12 10.58
C PRO A 26 34.07 18.70 9.12
N GLU A 27 34.40 17.45 8.79
CA GLU A 27 34.23 16.86 7.44
C GLU A 27 32.79 16.97 6.93
N ALA A 28 31.83 17.18 7.85
CA ALA A 28 30.42 17.42 7.55
C ALA A 28 30.14 18.67 6.68
N ASP A 29 31.02 19.68 6.71
CA ASP A 29 30.89 20.88 5.86
C ASP A 29 31.46 20.67 4.44
N GLN A 30 32.04 19.51 4.13
CA GLN A 30 32.57 19.16 2.81
C GLN A 30 31.55 18.45 1.89
N ASN A 31 30.32 18.22 2.37
CA ASN A 31 29.22 17.84 1.49
C ASN A 31 28.83 19.04 0.61
N ALA A 32 29.66 19.36 -0.38
CA ALA A 32 29.17 20.00 -1.58
C ALA A 32 28.18 19.01 -2.20
N GLU A 33 26.89 19.23 -1.93
CA GLU A 33 25.81 18.53 -2.60
C GLU A 33 26.12 18.60 -4.10
N ILE A 34 26.54 17.48 -4.68
CA ILE A 34 26.78 17.36 -6.12
C ILE A 34 25.40 17.40 -6.73
N PHE A 35 24.88 18.60 -6.96
CA PHE A 35 23.69 18.80 -7.74
C PHE A 35 24.02 18.35 -9.15
N GLU A 36 23.43 17.25 -9.58
CA GLU A 36 23.42 16.90 -11.01
C GLU A 36 22.83 18.10 -11.75
N GLU A 37 23.67 18.79 -12.52
CA GLU A 37 23.29 19.96 -13.32
C GLU A 37 21.98 19.69 -14.06
N GLU A 38 21.00 20.57 -13.86
CA GLU A 38 19.73 20.51 -14.57
C GLU A 38 20.01 20.80 -16.05
N SER A 39 20.21 19.73 -16.83
CA SER A 39 20.34 19.81 -18.28
C SER A 39 19.00 20.18 -18.91
N ASP A 40 18.93 21.27 -19.66
CA ASP A 40 17.74 21.68 -20.41
C ASP A 40 17.26 20.61 -21.43
N SER A 41 18.14 19.68 -21.82
CA SER A 41 17.86 18.59 -22.75
C SER A 41 17.25 17.33 -22.11
N ILE A 42 17.10 17.27 -20.78
CA ILE A 42 16.64 16.08 -20.05
C ILE A 42 15.39 16.42 -19.22
N GLU A 43 14.25 15.82 -19.58
CA GLU A 43 13.05 15.89 -18.77
C GLU A 43 13.14 14.92 -17.58
N ARG A 44 13.20 15.46 -16.37
CA ARG A 44 13.16 14.67 -15.13
C ARG A 44 11.71 14.43 -14.70
N LEU A 45 11.23 13.20 -14.87
CA LEU A 45 9.89 12.81 -14.42
C LEU A 45 9.91 12.30 -12.99
N HIS A 46 9.12 12.93 -12.11
CA HIS A 46 8.93 12.43 -10.75
C HIS A 46 8.05 11.18 -10.74
N ILE A 47 8.67 10.04 -10.44
CA ILE A 47 7.97 8.76 -10.31
C ILE A 47 7.49 8.61 -8.86
N SER A 48 6.17 8.51 -8.68
CA SER A 48 5.58 8.16 -7.39
C SER A 48 5.01 6.73 -7.45
N ALA A 49 5.56 5.85 -6.61
CA ALA A 49 5.16 4.44 -6.57
C ALA A 49 3.66 4.26 -6.25
N SER A 50 3.09 5.13 -5.41
CA SER A 50 1.67 5.10 -5.04
C SER A 50 0.75 5.43 -6.23
N THR A 51 1.10 6.43 -7.04
CA THR A 51 0.30 6.79 -8.22
C THR A 51 0.45 5.75 -9.33
N ALA A 52 1.67 5.22 -9.52
CA ALA A 52 1.91 4.13 -10.47
C ALA A 52 1.10 2.88 -10.08
N LEU A 53 1.14 2.45 -8.82
CA LEU A 53 0.36 1.31 -8.33
C LEU A 53 -1.14 1.54 -8.59
N SER A 54 -1.65 2.73 -8.28
CA SER A 54 -3.07 3.06 -8.51
C SER A 54 -3.45 2.98 -10.00
N LYS A 55 -2.56 3.39 -10.92
CA LYS A 55 -2.77 3.33 -12.37
C LYS A 55 -2.78 1.90 -12.93
N PHE A 56 -2.10 0.97 -12.27
CA PHE A 56 -2.02 -0.44 -12.69
C PHE A 56 -2.89 -1.38 -11.85
N LYS A 57 -3.49 -0.89 -10.77
CA LYS A 57 -4.42 -1.66 -9.93
C LYS A 57 -5.63 -2.10 -10.76
N GLY A 58 -5.88 -3.41 -10.79
CA GLY A 58 -6.97 -4.01 -11.57
C GLY A 58 -6.61 -4.35 -13.01
N LYS A 59 -5.41 -4.01 -13.49
CA LYS A 59 -4.88 -4.53 -14.76
C LYS A 59 -4.13 -5.82 -14.47
N THR A 60 -4.59 -6.93 -15.00
CA THR A 60 -3.91 -8.23 -14.93
C THR A 60 -3.29 -8.58 -16.28
N LEU A 61 -2.29 -9.44 -16.26
CA LEU A 61 -1.64 -9.94 -17.47
C LEU A 61 -1.77 -11.47 -17.45
N ASP A 62 -2.19 -12.04 -18.58
CA ASP A 62 -2.20 -13.48 -18.76
C ASP A 62 -0.86 -13.93 -19.34
N SER A 63 -0.26 -14.94 -18.70
CA SER A 63 1.01 -15.56 -19.09
C SER A 63 0.84 -16.96 -19.68
N ALA A 64 -0.39 -17.48 -19.81
CA ALA A 64 -0.63 -18.88 -20.15
C ALA A 64 -0.08 -19.32 -21.52
N ASN A 65 -0.07 -18.41 -22.50
CA ASN A 65 0.35 -18.72 -23.88
C ASN A 65 1.56 -17.88 -24.35
N VAL A 66 2.43 -17.47 -23.41
CA VAL A 66 3.61 -16.66 -23.73
C VAL A 66 4.78 -17.57 -24.09
N ASP A 67 5.24 -17.50 -25.34
CA ASP A 67 6.43 -18.19 -25.81
C ASP A 67 7.31 -17.22 -26.62
N PHE A 68 8.54 -16.98 -26.15
CA PHE A 68 9.54 -16.14 -26.82
C PHE A 68 10.62 -16.96 -27.56
N SER A 69 10.49 -18.29 -27.60
CA SER A 69 11.46 -19.14 -28.29
C SER A 69 11.32 -19.07 -29.82
N ASP A 70 12.44 -19.24 -30.52
CA ASP A 70 12.55 -19.18 -31.99
C ASP A 70 11.93 -20.38 -32.74
N ARG A 71 10.99 -21.12 -32.12
CA ARG A 71 10.34 -22.26 -32.79
C ARG A 71 9.38 -21.73 -33.85
N LEU A 72 9.40 -22.18 -35.09
CA LEU A 72 8.42 -21.70 -36.09
C LEU A 72 7.02 -22.28 -35.79
N SER A 73 6.01 -21.42 -35.62
CA SER A 73 4.60 -21.81 -35.39
C SER A 73 3.67 -21.24 -36.45
N ARG A 74 2.50 -21.88 -36.62
CA ARG A 74 1.46 -21.43 -37.56
C ARG A 74 0.75 -20.12 -37.15
N ARG A 75 0.76 -19.78 -35.86
CA ARG A 75 0.19 -18.53 -35.33
C ARG A 75 1.30 -17.52 -35.04
N ILE A 76 1.01 -16.23 -35.18
CA ILE A 76 1.89 -15.14 -34.74
C ILE A 76 2.04 -15.26 -33.22
N ARG A 77 3.28 -15.30 -32.73
CA ARG A 77 3.55 -15.25 -31.30
C ARG A 77 3.25 -13.85 -30.79
N THR A 78 2.24 -13.75 -29.93
CA THR A 78 2.00 -12.55 -29.13
C THR A 78 2.53 -12.85 -27.73
N GLY A 79 3.20 -11.87 -27.11
CA GLY A 79 3.71 -12.00 -25.75
C GLY A 79 2.58 -11.95 -24.71
N TYR A 80 2.80 -11.24 -23.61
CA TYR A 80 1.78 -11.06 -22.58
C TYR A 80 0.50 -10.46 -23.15
N SER A 81 -0.62 -11.12 -22.87
CA SER A 81 -1.94 -10.63 -23.25
C SER A 81 -2.49 -9.79 -22.09
N ALA A 82 -2.83 -8.53 -22.38
CA ALA A 82 -3.50 -7.63 -21.45
C ALA A 82 -5.04 -7.77 -21.49
N ARG A 83 -5.54 -8.89 -22.03
CA ARG A 83 -6.96 -9.25 -22.00
C ARG A 83 -7.36 -9.44 -20.54
N SER A 84 -8.01 -8.44 -19.99
CA SER A 84 -8.41 -8.37 -18.59
C SER A 84 -9.70 -7.57 -18.53
N GLY A 85 -10.79 -8.31 -18.53
CA GLY A 85 -12.13 -7.82 -18.32
C GLY A 85 -13.10 -8.98 -18.17
N ASP A 86 -14.05 -8.87 -17.24
CA ASP A 86 -15.11 -9.85 -16.98
C ASP A 86 -16.15 -9.93 -18.12
N TRP A 87 -15.94 -9.17 -19.20
CA TRP A 87 -16.87 -8.93 -20.31
C TRP A 87 -16.27 -9.27 -21.68
N GLU A 88 -15.30 -10.18 -21.74
CA GLU A 88 -14.72 -10.59 -23.02
C GLU A 88 -15.33 -11.92 -23.51
N LEU A 89 -16.04 -11.86 -24.64
CA LEU A 89 -16.38 -13.03 -25.44
C LEU A 89 -15.07 -13.66 -25.95
N ALA A 90 -14.92 -14.98 -25.81
CA ALA A 90 -13.77 -15.67 -26.38
C ALA A 90 -13.77 -15.49 -27.91
N GLY A 91 -12.59 -15.23 -28.48
CA GLY A 91 -12.44 -15.15 -29.93
C GLY A 91 -12.69 -16.51 -30.60
N GLU A 92 -13.10 -16.48 -31.86
CA GLU A 92 -13.44 -17.68 -32.65
C GLU A 92 -12.27 -18.70 -32.63
N GLY A 93 -12.49 -19.84 -31.98
CA GLY A 93 -11.52 -20.94 -31.89
C GLY A 93 -10.79 -21.14 -30.54
N GLU A 94 -11.12 -20.37 -29.50
CA GLU A 94 -10.67 -20.62 -28.12
C GLU A 94 -11.72 -21.43 -27.32
N LYS A 95 -11.31 -22.24 -26.33
CA LYS A 95 -12.25 -22.99 -25.48
C LYS A 95 -12.87 -22.03 -24.46
N GLU A 96 -14.15 -21.72 -24.65
CA GLU A 96 -14.92 -20.86 -23.75
C GLU A 96 -15.06 -21.45 -22.34
N THR A 97 -14.95 -20.58 -21.32
CA THR A 97 -15.41 -20.90 -19.96
C THR A 97 -16.94 -20.89 -19.88
N ALA A 98 -17.52 -21.60 -18.91
CA ALA A 98 -18.98 -21.68 -18.77
C ALA A 98 -19.66 -20.29 -18.59
N ILE A 99 -18.97 -19.34 -17.96
CA ILE A 99 -19.43 -17.96 -17.75
C ILE A 99 -19.37 -17.16 -19.05
N GLN A 100 -18.27 -17.25 -19.80
CA GLN A 100 -18.15 -16.59 -21.11
C GLN A 100 -19.17 -17.13 -22.11
N LYS A 101 -19.42 -18.44 -22.12
CA LYS A 101 -20.45 -19.06 -22.95
C LYS A 101 -21.84 -18.55 -22.61
N TYR A 102 -22.13 -18.38 -21.31
CA TYR A 102 -23.40 -17.80 -20.85
C TYR A 102 -23.56 -16.34 -21.33
N GLN A 103 -22.51 -15.53 -21.22
CA GLN A 103 -22.52 -14.14 -21.69
C GLN A 103 -22.66 -14.05 -23.22
N ARG A 104 -21.96 -14.90 -23.98
CA ARG A 104 -22.09 -14.99 -25.43
C ARG A 104 -23.53 -15.35 -25.84
N LEU A 105 -24.10 -16.37 -25.21
CA LEU A 105 -25.49 -16.76 -25.45
C LEU A 105 -26.48 -15.64 -25.10
N GLN A 106 -26.19 -14.84 -24.07
CA GLN A 106 -27.01 -13.68 -23.72
C GLN A 106 -26.97 -12.60 -24.82
N CYS A 107 -25.80 -12.37 -25.43
CA CYS A 107 -25.65 -11.46 -26.57
C CYS A 107 -26.34 -12.02 -27.83
N GLU A 108 -26.06 -13.27 -28.21
CA GLU A 108 -26.64 -13.96 -29.37
C GLU A 108 -28.18 -14.01 -29.29
N MET A 109 -28.75 -14.28 -28.10
CA MET A 109 -30.21 -14.27 -27.93
C MET A 109 -30.84 -12.87 -28.01
N ARG A 110 -30.10 -11.82 -27.65
CA ARG A 110 -30.55 -10.43 -27.81
C ARG A 110 -30.52 -10.01 -29.27
N GLU A 111 -29.45 -10.32 -29.98
CA GLU A 111 -29.33 -10.11 -31.43
C GLU A 111 -30.45 -10.85 -32.18
N LEU A 112 -30.71 -12.11 -31.83
CA LEU A 112 -31.80 -12.88 -32.44
C LEU A 112 -33.20 -12.32 -32.11
N LEU A 113 -33.39 -11.71 -30.94
CA LEU A 113 -34.62 -11.00 -30.61
C LEU A 113 -34.80 -9.76 -31.51
N ASP A 114 -33.73 -9.00 -31.72
CA ASP A 114 -33.72 -7.82 -32.58
C ASP A 114 -33.96 -8.21 -34.05
N GLU A 115 -33.33 -9.26 -34.58
CA GLU A 115 -33.57 -9.80 -35.93
C GLU A 115 -35.01 -10.30 -36.11
N VAL A 116 -35.58 -11.00 -35.12
CA VAL A 116 -36.98 -11.45 -35.17
C VAL A 116 -37.94 -10.27 -35.08
N ALA A 117 -37.59 -9.19 -34.37
CA ALA A 117 -38.36 -7.96 -34.34
C ALA A 117 -38.31 -7.24 -35.70
N GLU A 118 -37.15 -7.17 -36.35
CA GLU A 118 -36.99 -6.63 -37.71
C GLU A 118 -37.79 -7.46 -38.73
N LEU A 119 -37.69 -8.79 -38.68
CA LEU A 119 -38.47 -9.69 -39.53
C LEU A 119 -39.97 -9.59 -39.28
N LYS A 120 -40.40 -9.30 -38.05
CA LYS A 120 -41.81 -9.05 -37.71
C LYS A 120 -42.31 -7.74 -38.30
N GLU A 121 -41.48 -6.70 -38.37
CA GLU A 121 -41.82 -5.44 -39.04
C GLU A 121 -41.89 -5.60 -40.56
N VAL A 122 -40.96 -6.35 -41.18
CA VAL A 122 -40.98 -6.66 -42.62
C VAL A 122 -42.14 -7.61 -42.99
N ALA A 123 -42.49 -8.55 -42.12
CA ALA A 123 -43.61 -9.47 -42.33
C ALA A 123 -45.00 -8.86 -42.05
N LYS A 124 -45.10 -7.58 -41.63
CA LYS A 124 -46.40 -6.89 -41.59
C LYS A 124 -47.03 -6.76 -42.98
N ASP A 125 -46.21 -6.84 -44.04
CA ASP A 125 -46.62 -6.64 -45.43
C ASP A 125 -47.08 -7.93 -46.15
N GLU A 126 -46.85 -9.13 -45.60
CA GLU A 126 -47.21 -10.42 -46.24
C GLU A 126 -47.86 -11.44 -45.27
N SER A 127 -48.64 -12.39 -45.80
CA SER A 127 -49.65 -13.20 -45.08
C SER A 127 -49.18 -14.18 -43.98
N ASN A 128 -47.90 -14.17 -43.56
CA ASN A 128 -47.30 -15.10 -42.60
C ASN A 128 -47.19 -14.55 -41.16
N LYS A 129 -48.30 -14.05 -40.59
CA LYS A 129 -48.31 -13.40 -39.26
C LYS A 129 -48.20 -14.36 -38.06
N GLN A 130 -48.62 -15.61 -38.22
CA GLN A 130 -48.69 -16.59 -37.11
C GLN A 130 -47.34 -17.23 -36.73
N PRO A 131 -46.43 -17.62 -37.64
CA PRO A 131 -45.16 -18.24 -37.25
C PRO A 131 -44.18 -17.26 -36.60
N CYS A 132 -44.03 -16.03 -37.12
CA CYS A 132 -43.06 -15.07 -36.58
C CYS A 132 -43.41 -14.57 -35.17
N THR A 133 -44.70 -14.40 -34.87
CA THR A 133 -45.15 -13.97 -33.53
C THR A 133 -45.08 -15.11 -32.50
N ALA A 134 -45.20 -16.37 -32.92
CA ALA A 134 -44.97 -17.52 -32.05
C ALA A 134 -43.46 -17.68 -31.74
N LEU A 135 -42.60 -17.50 -32.74
CA LEU A 135 -41.14 -17.54 -32.56
C LEU A 135 -40.64 -16.42 -31.66
N SER A 136 -41.15 -15.18 -31.79
CA SER A 136 -40.74 -14.08 -30.90
C SER A 136 -41.06 -14.38 -29.43
N ARG A 137 -42.25 -14.94 -29.15
CA ARG A 137 -42.65 -15.34 -27.79
C ARG A 137 -41.77 -16.47 -27.24
N GLN A 138 -41.36 -17.40 -28.10
CA GLN A 138 -40.44 -18.47 -27.71
C GLN A 138 -39.05 -17.90 -27.38
N VAL A 139 -38.51 -17.00 -28.20
CA VAL A 139 -37.23 -16.33 -27.96
C VAL A 139 -37.27 -15.51 -26.67
N GLU A 140 -38.34 -14.73 -26.44
CA GLU A 140 -38.54 -14.00 -25.18
C GLU A 140 -38.61 -14.93 -23.95
N SER A 141 -39.21 -16.11 -24.09
CA SER A 141 -39.25 -17.10 -23.01
C SER A 141 -37.88 -17.73 -22.74
N LEU A 142 -37.07 -17.95 -23.78
CA LEU A 142 -35.70 -18.47 -23.66
C LEU A 142 -34.76 -17.44 -23.02
N VAL A 143 -34.90 -16.15 -23.35
CA VAL A 143 -34.16 -15.06 -22.68
C VAL A 143 -34.51 -15.00 -21.20
N LYS A 144 -35.79 -15.14 -20.85
CA LYS A 144 -36.22 -15.20 -19.44
C LYS A 144 -35.63 -16.42 -18.72
N GLN A 145 -35.65 -17.59 -19.35
CA GLN A 145 -35.04 -18.79 -18.78
C GLN A 145 -33.53 -18.64 -18.62
N LEU A 146 -32.82 -18.05 -19.59
CA LEU A 146 -31.38 -17.82 -19.51
C LEU A 146 -31.04 -16.83 -18.39
N THR A 147 -31.78 -15.72 -18.29
CA THR A 147 -31.59 -14.75 -17.19
C THR A 147 -31.98 -15.29 -15.82
N GLU A 148 -32.88 -16.26 -15.72
CA GLU A 148 -33.28 -16.94 -14.48
C GLU A 148 -32.31 -18.06 -14.06
N LEU A 149 -31.59 -18.65 -15.03
CA LEU A 149 -30.57 -19.66 -14.76
C LEU A 149 -29.36 -19.13 -13.97
N ARG A 150 -29.22 -17.81 -13.80
CA ARG A 150 -28.22 -17.08 -12.97
C ARG A 150 -27.14 -17.98 -12.38
N LEU A 151 -26.23 -18.44 -13.25
CA LEU A 151 -25.17 -19.36 -12.88
C LEU A 151 -24.26 -18.77 -11.79
N GLU A 152 -24.20 -17.44 -11.69
CA GLU A 152 -23.50 -16.70 -10.63
C GLU A 152 -24.10 -16.93 -9.23
N GLU A 153 -25.43 -16.98 -9.08
CA GLU A 153 -26.06 -17.22 -7.79
C GLU A 153 -25.90 -18.67 -7.34
N LYS A 154 -25.93 -19.63 -8.28
CA LYS A 154 -25.79 -21.05 -7.95
C LYS A 154 -24.35 -21.51 -7.72
N LEU A 155 -23.36 -20.92 -8.40
CA LEU A 155 -21.94 -21.19 -8.11
C LEU A 155 -21.39 -20.31 -6.97
N GLY A 156 -21.96 -19.12 -6.74
CA GLY A 156 -21.49 -18.17 -5.72
C GLY A 156 -22.09 -18.37 -4.33
N SER A 157 -23.35 -18.78 -4.20
CA SER A 157 -24.02 -18.89 -2.88
C SER A 157 -23.63 -20.13 -2.08
N GLU A 158 -23.27 -21.25 -2.74
CA GLU A 158 -22.79 -22.45 -2.04
C GLU A 158 -21.40 -22.25 -1.41
N LEU A 159 -20.52 -21.47 -2.05
CA LEU A 159 -19.20 -21.13 -1.52
C LEU A 159 -19.27 -20.07 -0.41
N VAL A 160 -20.15 -19.06 -0.53
CA VAL A 160 -20.33 -18.02 0.50
C VAL A 160 -21.07 -18.56 1.73
N GLY A 161 -22.03 -19.47 1.56
CA GLY A 161 -22.68 -20.18 2.67
C GLY A 161 -21.73 -21.13 3.41
N SER A 162 -20.78 -21.74 2.68
CA SER A 162 -19.73 -22.60 3.26
C SER A 162 -18.59 -21.83 3.92
N LEU A 163 -18.42 -20.55 3.61
CA LEU A 163 -17.41 -19.68 4.22
C LEU A 163 -17.91 -18.96 5.48
N THR A 164 -19.23 -18.81 5.66
CA THR A 164 -19.77 -17.93 6.70
C THR A 164 -19.83 -18.56 8.09
N ASP A 165 -20.15 -19.85 8.28
CA ASP A 165 -19.77 -20.58 9.51
C ASP A 165 -20.04 -22.11 9.49
N PRO A 166 -19.25 -22.94 8.81
CA PRO A 166 -19.29 -24.40 8.97
C PRO A 166 -18.76 -24.84 10.35
N GLN A 167 -17.95 -24.01 11.01
CA GLN A 167 -17.24 -24.38 12.23
C GLN A 167 -18.11 -24.22 13.48
N GLY A 168 -18.92 -23.18 13.57
CA GLY A 168 -19.82 -22.94 14.72
C GLY A 168 -20.97 -23.94 14.81
N ALA A 169 -21.53 -24.38 13.68
CA ALA A 169 -22.56 -25.42 13.65
C ALA A 169 -22.00 -26.79 14.04
N GLN A 170 -20.77 -27.11 13.62
CA GLN A 170 -20.07 -28.32 14.03
C GLN A 170 -19.66 -28.26 15.51
N PHE A 171 -19.26 -27.10 16.02
CA PHE A 171 -18.88 -26.89 17.42
C PHE A 171 -20.06 -27.09 18.38
N LYS A 172 -21.25 -26.58 18.05
CA LYS A 172 -22.48 -26.79 18.85
C LYS A 172 -22.90 -28.25 18.88
N LYS A 173 -22.79 -28.96 17.75
CA LYS A 173 -23.08 -30.41 17.68
C LYS A 173 -22.07 -31.20 18.51
N LEU A 174 -20.77 -30.88 18.42
CA LEU A 174 -19.73 -31.51 19.22
C LEU A 174 -19.93 -31.28 20.72
N LEU A 175 -20.26 -30.05 21.14
CA LEU A 175 -20.61 -29.72 22.53
C LEU A 175 -21.81 -30.54 23.02
N SER A 176 -22.89 -30.61 22.23
CA SER A 176 -24.07 -31.41 22.60
C SER A 176 -23.75 -32.91 22.71
N GLN A 177 -22.84 -33.43 21.88
CA GLN A 177 -22.37 -34.81 21.97
C GLN A 177 -21.50 -35.02 23.21
N LEU A 178 -20.60 -34.09 23.54
CA LEU A 178 -19.78 -34.15 24.76
C LEU A 178 -20.64 -34.06 26.03
N GLU A 179 -21.68 -33.22 26.05
CA GLU A 179 -22.64 -33.12 27.15
C GLU A 179 -23.44 -34.43 27.30
N GLN A 180 -23.88 -35.04 26.20
CA GLN A 180 -24.53 -36.37 26.21
C GLN A 180 -23.60 -37.46 26.77
N PHE A 181 -22.30 -37.42 26.45
CA PHE A 181 -21.29 -38.31 27.01
C PHE A 181 -20.99 -38.05 28.51
N GLN A 182 -21.07 -36.79 28.97
CA GLN A 182 -20.94 -36.47 30.40
C GLN A 182 -22.14 -36.99 31.21
N VAL A 183 -23.35 -36.95 30.64
CA VAL A 183 -24.58 -37.45 31.29
C VAL A 183 -24.63 -38.99 31.29
N SER A 184 -24.13 -39.66 30.26
CA SER A 184 -24.03 -41.13 30.24
C SER A 184 -22.94 -41.68 31.17
N GLY A 185 -21.83 -40.95 31.34
CA GLY A 185 -20.73 -41.32 32.26
C GLY A 185 -21.10 -41.32 33.75
N GLN A 186 -22.23 -40.74 34.15
CA GLN A 186 -22.71 -40.79 35.55
C GLN A 186 -23.62 -41.99 35.87
N ARG A 187 -24.04 -42.81 34.88
CA ARG A 187 -25.07 -43.84 35.10
C ARG A 187 -24.59 -45.28 35.28
N GLU A 188 -23.31 -45.60 35.13
CA GLU A 188 -22.87 -47.00 35.30
C GLU A 188 -21.64 -47.13 36.20
N ARG A 189 -21.89 -47.17 37.51
CA ARG A 189 -21.09 -47.98 38.44
C ARG A 189 -21.78 -49.35 38.55
N GLY A 190 -21.37 -50.29 37.70
CA GLY A 190 -21.62 -51.72 37.90
C GLY A 190 -22.18 -52.43 36.67
N GLY A 191 -21.34 -53.23 36.02
CA GLY A 191 -21.76 -54.24 35.05
C GLY A 191 -20.70 -54.49 33.97
N GLN A 192 -20.13 -55.69 33.95
CA GLN A 192 -19.27 -56.17 32.85
C GLN A 192 -20.11 -56.40 31.59
N GLY A 193 -19.64 -55.92 30.43
CA GLY A 193 -20.21 -56.22 29.12
C GLY A 193 -19.44 -55.53 28.00
N GLU A 194 -19.01 -56.30 27.01
CA GLU A 194 -18.35 -55.83 25.79
C GLU A 194 -19.24 -54.85 25.00
N GLY A 195 -18.73 -53.66 24.69
CA GLY A 195 -19.48 -52.69 23.89
C GLY A 195 -18.67 -51.43 23.61
N GLY A 196 -18.30 -51.24 22.34
CA GLY A 196 -17.93 -49.98 21.70
C GLY A 196 -17.05 -49.02 22.50
N ASP A 197 -15.76 -49.07 22.24
CA ASP A 197 -14.69 -48.21 22.76
C ASP A 197 -14.96 -46.70 22.49
N ALA A 198 -15.85 -46.08 23.25
CA ALA A 198 -16.19 -44.65 23.17
C ALA A 198 -15.16 -43.81 23.95
N THR A 199 -13.88 -43.97 23.61
CA THR A 199 -12.79 -43.22 24.22
C THR A 199 -12.69 -41.84 23.57
N VAL A 200 -13.16 -40.79 24.27
CA VAL A 200 -13.03 -39.40 23.82
C VAL A 200 -11.57 -38.96 23.95
N LYS A 201 -10.83 -38.99 22.84
CA LYS A 201 -9.44 -38.53 22.78
C LYS A 201 -9.39 -37.04 22.46
N PHE A 202 -9.13 -36.21 23.46
CA PHE A 202 -8.87 -34.78 23.27
C PHE A 202 -7.42 -34.58 22.84
N GLN A 203 -7.20 -34.36 21.54
CA GLN A 203 -5.91 -33.97 21.02
C GLN A 203 -5.84 -32.45 20.87
N LEU A 204 -5.21 -31.79 21.85
CA LEU A 204 -4.91 -30.37 21.78
C LEU A 204 -3.77 -30.15 20.79
N THR A 205 -4.09 -29.63 19.62
CA THR A 205 -3.09 -29.14 18.67
C THR A 205 -2.80 -27.67 18.99
N LEU A 206 -1.71 -27.41 19.71
CA LEU A 206 -1.19 -26.05 19.78
C LEU A 206 -0.74 -25.64 18.38
N ARG A 207 -1.25 -24.50 17.89
CA ARG A 207 -0.66 -23.80 16.75
C ARG A 207 0.32 -22.76 17.30
N PRO A 208 1.61 -23.09 17.48
CA PRO A 208 2.58 -22.16 18.05
C PRO A 208 2.69 -20.86 17.23
N GLY A 209 2.44 -20.93 15.92
CA GLY A 209 2.40 -19.77 15.04
C GLY A 209 1.34 -18.72 15.42
N HIS A 210 0.23 -19.09 16.08
CA HIS A 210 -0.79 -18.12 16.47
C HIS A 210 -0.35 -17.24 17.64
N ALA A 211 0.32 -17.82 18.65
CA ALA A 211 0.88 -17.06 19.76
C ALA A 211 2.02 -16.15 19.30
N GLN A 212 2.88 -16.65 18.40
CA GLN A 212 3.94 -15.85 17.79
C GLN A 212 3.36 -14.71 16.93
N LEU A 213 2.33 -14.99 16.13
CA LEU A 213 1.65 -13.97 15.33
C LEU A 213 0.98 -12.89 16.19
N ALA A 214 0.41 -13.27 17.34
CA ALA A 214 -0.15 -12.29 18.28
C ALA A 214 0.94 -11.42 18.91
N GLN A 215 2.13 -11.98 19.19
CA GLN A 215 3.27 -11.21 19.68
C GLN A 215 3.85 -10.28 18.60
N THR A 216 4.03 -10.77 17.37
CA THR A 216 4.52 -9.94 16.26
C THR A 216 3.55 -8.85 15.87
N ALA A 217 2.23 -9.10 15.94
CA ALA A 217 1.22 -8.06 15.73
C ALA A 217 1.32 -6.92 16.76
N ARG A 218 1.57 -7.26 18.03
CA ARG A 218 1.80 -6.24 19.09
C ARG A 218 3.08 -5.46 18.84
N LEU A 219 4.16 -6.14 18.43
CA LEU A 219 5.42 -5.48 18.07
C LEU A 219 5.24 -4.55 16.87
N ALA A 220 4.53 -4.98 15.83
CA ALA A 220 4.25 -4.17 14.64
C ALA A 220 3.41 -2.91 14.96
N ASP A 221 2.44 -3.00 15.88
CA ASP A 221 1.70 -1.81 16.34
C ASP A 221 2.60 -0.82 17.08
N LEU A 222 3.50 -1.33 17.94
CA LEU A 222 4.50 -0.49 18.62
C LEU A 222 5.47 0.15 17.63
N GLU A 223 5.96 -0.60 16.64
CA GLU A 223 6.81 -0.07 15.58
C GLU A 223 6.09 0.99 14.75
N GLN A 224 4.82 0.77 14.40
CA GLN A 224 4.05 1.77 13.66
C GLN A 224 3.87 3.06 14.47
N ARG A 225 3.59 2.95 15.78
CA ARG A 225 3.50 4.11 16.67
C ARG A 225 4.83 4.83 16.81
N LEU A 226 5.92 4.08 16.95
CA LEU A 226 7.27 4.61 17.02
C LEU A 226 7.64 5.33 15.72
N ALA A 227 7.38 4.72 14.56
CA ALA A 227 7.61 5.34 13.25
C ALA A 227 6.82 6.64 13.05
N ARG A 228 5.58 6.72 13.54
CA ARG A 228 4.80 7.97 13.52
C ARG A 228 5.44 9.06 14.40
N VAL A 229 5.94 8.68 15.58
CA VAL A 229 6.66 9.61 16.47
C VAL A 229 7.98 10.05 15.82
N GLU A 230 8.73 9.14 15.21
CA GLU A 230 9.95 9.46 14.47
C GLU A 230 9.71 10.34 13.25
N GLN A 231 8.61 10.15 12.54
CA GLN A 231 8.23 11.01 11.43
C GLN A 231 7.89 12.44 11.90
N ALA A 232 7.23 12.56 13.05
CA ALA A 232 6.90 13.86 13.64
C ALA A 232 8.13 14.58 14.22
N VAL A 233 9.04 13.84 14.86
CA VAL A 233 10.27 14.37 15.46
C VAL A 233 11.36 14.61 14.41
N GLY A 234 11.34 13.84 13.31
CA GLY A 234 12.32 13.87 12.24
C GLY A 234 13.54 13.00 12.58
N ALA A 235 13.65 11.84 11.93
CA ALA A 235 14.77 10.90 12.12
C ALA A 235 16.12 11.37 11.53
N THR A 236 16.12 12.40 10.67
CA THR A 236 17.33 12.83 9.96
C THR A 236 18.14 13.81 10.81
N PRO A 237 19.40 13.51 11.17
CA PRO A 237 20.26 14.43 11.91
C PRO A 237 20.41 15.76 11.17
N ALA A 238 20.38 15.78 9.82
CA ALA A 238 20.39 17.01 9.05
C ALA A 238 19.19 17.96 9.30
N LYS A 239 17.97 17.44 9.51
CA LYS A 239 16.81 18.28 9.87
C LYS A 239 16.90 18.76 11.31
N LEU A 240 17.49 17.95 12.20
CA LEU A 240 17.76 18.34 13.58
C LEU A 240 18.87 19.40 13.64
N SER A 241 19.93 19.27 12.84
CA SER A 241 20.99 20.27 12.68
C SER A 241 20.45 21.60 12.13
N ARG A 242 19.43 21.56 11.25
CA ARG A 242 18.73 22.77 10.74
C ARG A 242 17.91 23.49 11.82
N LEU A 243 17.44 22.79 12.86
CA LEU A 243 16.82 23.44 14.02
C LEU A 243 17.85 24.18 14.88
N GLY A 244 19.12 24.14 14.46
CA GLY A 244 20.26 24.65 15.18
C GLY A 244 20.51 23.78 16.39
N VAL A 245 21.78 23.73 16.77
CA VAL A 245 22.22 23.31 18.10
C VAL A 245 22.59 21.82 18.16
N GLY A 246 23.90 21.56 18.00
CA GLY A 246 24.53 20.32 18.42
C GLY A 246 24.29 20.03 19.91
N ASP A 247 24.29 18.75 20.27
CA ASP A 247 24.25 18.18 21.63
C ASP A 247 23.10 18.56 22.58
N HIS A 248 22.18 19.47 22.19
CA HIS A 248 21.07 19.88 23.04
C HIS A 248 19.79 19.11 22.74
N SER A 249 19.07 18.67 23.79
CA SER A 249 17.77 17.99 23.66
C SER A 249 16.72 18.86 22.94
N LEU A 250 15.78 18.24 22.24
CA LEU A 250 14.65 18.95 21.59
C LEU A 250 13.85 19.83 22.57
N LEU A 251 13.82 19.44 23.84
CA LEU A 251 13.17 20.22 24.88
C LEU A 251 13.93 21.50 25.20
N SER A 252 15.27 21.43 25.29
CA SER A 252 16.09 22.63 25.47
C SER A 252 16.01 23.57 24.27
N THR A 253 15.99 23.06 23.04
CA THR A 253 15.83 23.92 21.85
C THR A 253 14.45 24.57 21.80
N ALA A 254 13.39 23.83 22.14
CA ALA A 254 12.04 24.39 22.27
C ALA A 254 11.95 25.45 23.38
N GLN A 255 12.61 25.26 24.53
CA GLN A 255 12.69 26.25 25.60
C GLN A 255 13.47 27.50 25.16
N HIS A 256 14.59 27.32 24.44
CA HIS A 256 15.34 28.44 23.88
C HIS A 256 14.51 29.22 22.85
N LEU A 257 13.81 28.54 21.94
CA LEU A 257 12.90 29.18 21.00
C LEU A 257 11.73 29.87 21.71
N ALA A 258 11.15 29.27 22.74
CA ALA A 258 10.11 29.89 23.56
C ALA A 258 10.62 31.14 24.28
N SER A 259 11.84 31.11 24.82
CA SER A 259 12.46 32.29 25.44
C SER A 259 12.72 33.40 24.42
N ARG A 260 13.19 33.06 23.21
CA ARG A 260 13.37 34.03 22.11
C ARG A 260 12.05 34.56 21.59
N ALA A 261 11.01 33.73 21.53
CA ALA A 261 9.67 34.13 21.14
C ALA A 261 9.03 35.05 22.19
N ALA A 262 9.29 34.81 23.48
CA ALA A 262 8.85 35.71 24.55
C ALA A 262 9.56 37.08 24.50
N LEU A 263 10.77 37.15 23.92
CA LEU A 263 11.47 38.41 23.64
C LEU A 263 10.94 39.12 22.39
N LEU A 264 10.17 38.44 21.53
CA LEU A 264 9.45 39.07 20.42
C LEU A 264 8.18 39.76 20.95
N ASP A 265 8.37 40.75 21.82
CA ASP A 265 7.33 41.71 22.18
C ASP A 265 7.08 42.62 20.97
N SER A 266 5.82 42.81 20.57
CA SER A 266 5.46 43.62 19.40
C SER A 266 5.99 45.05 19.54
N ALA A 267 6.03 45.58 20.76
CA ALA A 267 6.60 46.90 21.03
C ALA A 267 8.11 46.99 20.75
N GLN A 268 8.86 45.91 20.99
CA GLN A 268 10.30 45.87 20.69
C GLN A 268 10.57 45.66 19.20
N LEU A 269 9.71 44.92 18.51
CA LEU A 269 9.73 44.79 17.05
C LEU A 269 9.42 46.12 16.38
N ASP A 270 8.36 46.82 16.78
CA ASP A 270 8.01 48.15 16.26
C ASP A 270 9.15 49.16 16.51
N ALA A 271 9.78 49.11 17.69
CA ALA A 271 10.95 49.94 18.00
C ALA A 271 12.17 49.57 17.14
N ALA A 272 12.39 48.29 16.85
CA ALA A 272 13.46 47.84 15.96
C ALA A 272 13.18 48.23 14.49
N GLU A 273 11.95 48.10 14.00
CA GLU A 273 11.52 48.52 12.67
C GLU A 273 11.66 50.03 12.47
N SER A 274 11.29 50.83 13.48
CA SER A 274 11.51 52.28 13.46
C SER A 274 13.01 52.62 13.37
N ARG A 275 13.88 51.90 14.08
CA ARG A 275 15.34 52.10 13.97
C ARG A 275 15.88 51.64 12.62
N LEU A 276 15.44 50.49 12.11
CA LEU A 276 15.87 49.99 10.80
C LEU A 276 15.44 50.92 9.66
N SER A 277 14.22 51.45 9.68
CA SER A 277 13.80 52.46 8.71
C SER A 277 14.61 53.76 8.82
N THR A 278 14.96 54.20 10.03
CA THR A 278 15.88 55.35 10.18
C THR A 278 17.31 55.05 9.73
N LEU A 279 17.77 53.80 9.81
CA LEU A 279 19.08 53.39 9.30
C LEU A 279 19.07 53.25 7.78
N LEU A 280 18.00 52.71 7.20
CA LEU A 280 17.80 52.61 5.76
C LEU A 280 17.83 54.00 5.13
N THR A 281 17.05 54.94 5.67
CA THR A 281 17.03 56.33 5.19
C THR A 281 18.41 57.01 5.34
N LYS A 282 19.17 56.71 6.40
CA LYS A 282 20.55 57.19 6.54
C LYS A 282 21.51 56.54 5.57
N LEU A 283 21.35 55.25 5.27
CA LEU A 283 22.14 54.54 4.26
C LEU A 283 21.85 55.08 2.87
N ASP A 284 20.59 55.39 2.54
CA ASP A 284 20.21 56.02 1.28
C ASP A 284 20.86 57.41 1.17
N GLN A 285 20.82 58.22 2.24
CA GLN A 285 21.51 59.51 2.28
C GLN A 285 23.03 59.38 2.15
N VAL A 286 23.63 58.33 2.71
CA VAL A 286 25.06 58.06 2.55
C VAL A 286 25.34 57.62 1.12
N ALA A 287 24.52 56.74 0.54
CA ALA A 287 24.64 56.29 -0.84
C ALA A 287 24.54 57.47 -1.82
N GLU A 288 23.57 58.36 -1.64
CA GLU A 288 23.42 59.61 -2.41
C GLU A 288 24.63 60.54 -2.26
N LYS A 289 25.13 60.72 -1.03
CA LYS A 289 26.32 61.55 -0.79
C LYS A 289 27.57 60.93 -1.39
N THR A 290 27.75 59.61 -1.28
CA THR A 290 28.88 58.92 -1.91
C THR A 290 28.80 58.98 -3.42
N ALA A 291 27.61 58.80 -4.01
CA ALA A 291 27.39 58.94 -5.45
C ALA A 291 27.68 60.36 -5.93
N ALA A 292 27.32 61.38 -5.16
CA ALA A 292 27.64 62.78 -5.46
C ALA A 292 29.15 63.09 -5.34
N ILE A 293 29.87 62.42 -4.44
CA ILE A 293 31.33 62.58 -4.27
C ILE A 293 32.11 61.80 -5.34
N THR A 294 31.63 60.64 -5.79
CA THR A 294 32.28 59.84 -6.85
C THR A 294 31.87 60.26 -8.27
N GLY A 295 30.83 61.09 -8.39
CA GLY A 295 30.31 61.61 -9.66
C GLY A 295 30.81 63.01 -10.04
N SER A 296 31.73 63.59 -9.27
CA SER A 296 32.50 64.81 -9.58
C SER A 296 33.97 64.45 -9.82
#